data_AF-A0A357ZIZ4-F1
#
_entry.id   AF-A0A357ZIZ4-F1
#
_cell.length_a   1.000
_cell.length_b   1.000
_cell.length_c   1.000
_cell.angle_alpha   90.00
_cell.angle_beta   90.00
_cell.angle_gamma   90.00
#
_symmetry.space_group_name_H-M   'P 1'
#
loop_
_entity.id
_entity.type
_entity.pdbx_description
1 polymer ?
#
loop_
_entity_poly.entity_id
_entity_poly.type
_entity_poly.pdbx_seq_one_letter_code
_entity_poly.pdbx_strand_id
1 'polypeptide(L)' 'MNQENYSNLTPPEKLQLLEDLWDDLAATPTNIPIHQWQKDELARRKAHLLNNPGSALSWEKVKSFVRSRHGI' A
#
# COMPACT_ATOMS: atom_id res chain seq x y z
N MET A 1 21.48 5.78 13.36
CA MET A 1 20.88 4.53 12.84
C MET A 1 21.85 3.96 11.85
N ASN A 2 22.37 2.77 12.15
CA ASN A 2 23.40 2.13 11.34
C ASN A 2 22.84 1.91 9.94
N GLN A 3 23.57 2.32 8.91
CA GLN A 3 23.34 1.86 7.55
C GLN A 3 23.72 0.38 7.51
N GLU A 4 22.91 -0.47 8.16
CA GLU A 4 23.10 -1.90 8.07
C GLU A 4 22.96 -2.30 6.60
N ASN A 5 23.88 -3.17 6.20
CA ASN A 5 24.29 -3.36 4.83
C ASN A 5 23.23 -4.16 4.05
N TYR A 6 22.07 -3.56 3.78
CA TYR A 6 20.97 -4.16 3.04
C TYR A 6 21.41 -4.69 1.67
N SER A 7 22.50 -4.14 1.13
CA SER A 7 23.14 -4.59 -0.10
C SER A 7 23.57 -6.06 -0.07
N ASN A 8 23.93 -6.60 1.10
CA ASN A 8 24.40 -7.98 1.27
C ASN A 8 23.25 -9.00 1.43
N LEU A 9 22.02 -8.55 1.66
CA LEU A 9 20.87 -9.45 1.80
C LEU A 9 20.45 -10.01 0.45
N THR A 10 20.17 -11.32 0.44
CA THR A 10 19.49 -11.98 -0.68
C THR A 10 18.07 -11.43 -0.84
N PRO A 11 17.42 -11.61 -2.01
CA PRO A 11 16.05 -11.13 -2.20
C PRO A 11 15.05 -11.67 -1.15
N PRO A 12 15.06 -12.96 -0.75
CA PRO A 12 14.18 -13.45 0.31
C PRO A 12 14.44 -12.77 1.67
N GLU A 13 15.69 -12.56 2.05
CA GLU A 13 16.02 -11.89 3.33
C GLU A 13 15.59 -10.43 3.34
N LYS A 14 15.68 -9.73 2.20
CA LYS A 14 15.14 -8.37 2.07
C LYS A 14 13.63 -8.33 2.25
N LEU A 15 12.92 -9.31 1.70
CA LEU A 15 11.47 -9.42 1.82
C LEU A 15 11.08 -9.74 3.27
N GLN A 16 11.79 -10.66 3.93
CA GLN A 16 11.54 -10.97 5.35
C GLN A 16 11.75 -9.74 6.23
N LEU A 17 12.85 -9.02 6.04
CA LEU A 17 13.11 -7.79 6.78
C LEU A 17 12.03 -6.71 6.54
N LEU A 18 11.55 -6.59 5.31
CA LEU A 18 10.45 -5.68 4.99
C LEU A 18 9.15 -6.08 5.69
N GLU A 19 8.85 -7.38 5.78
CA GLU A 19 7.70 -7.92 6.48
C GLU A 19 7.80 -7.67 7.99
N ASP A 20 8.93 -8.00 8.62
CA ASP A 20 9.18 -7.79 10.05
C ASP A 20 9.04 -6.29 10.42
N LEU A 21 9.57 -5.40 9.57
CA LEU A 21 9.41 -3.96 9.73
C LEU A 21 7.95 -3.53 9.58
N TRP A 22 7.21 -4.14 8.64
CA TRP A 22 5.81 -3.81 8.47
C TRP A 22 4.97 -4.23 9.67
N ASP A 23 5.24 -5.40 10.24
CA ASP A 23 4.58 -5.90 11.43
C ASP A 23 4.84 -5.00 12.66
N ASP A 24 6.08 -4.52 12.83
CA ASP A 24 6.43 -3.59 13.90
C ASP A 24 5.66 -2.26 13.79
N LEU A 25 5.62 -1.67 12.59
CA LEU A 25 4.85 -0.45 12.33
C LEU A 25 3.34 -0.67 12.54
N ALA A 26 2.83 -1.84 12.14
CA ALA A 26 1.44 -2.21 12.31
C ALA A 26 1.05 -2.48 13.78
N ALA A 27 2.01 -2.84 14.64
CA ALA A 27 1.77 -3.04 16.06
C ALA A 27 1.40 -1.74 16.80
N THR A 28 1.83 -0.58 16.30
CA THR A 28 1.53 0.73 16.89
C THR A 28 1.02 1.75 15.87
N PRO A 29 -0.16 1.52 15.27
CA PRO A 29 -0.64 2.31 14.13
C PRO A 29 -0.90 3.78 14.50
N THR A 30 -1.11 4.08 15.78
CA THR A 30 -1.28 5.45 16.30
C THR A 30 -0.01 6.29 16.23
N ASN A 31 1.17 5.67 16.12
CA ASN A 31 2.45 6.38 15.99
C ASN A 31 2.64 6.99 14.60
N ILE A 32 1.85 6.56 13.61
CA ILE A 32 1.88 7.11 12.25
C ILE A 32 0.78 8.18 12.16
N PRO A 33 1.13 9.48 12.13
CA PRO A 33 0.14 10.53 12.14
C PRO A 33 -0.65 10.54 10.83
N ILE A 34 -1.98 10.50 10.93
CA ILE A 34 -2.87 10.73 9.79
C ILE A 34 -3.15 12.23 9.69
N HIS A 35 -2.58 12.87 8.68
CA HIS A 35 -2.78 14.29 8.43
C HIS A 35 -4.19 14.58 7.94
N GLN A 36 -4.71 15.77 8.26
CA GLN A 36 -6.07 16.15 7.91
C GLN A 36 -6.34 16.06 6.40
N TRP A 37 -5.37 16.47 5.57
CA TRP A 37 -5.50 16.40 4.10
C TRP A 37 -5.73 14.97 3.59
N GLN A 38 -5.21 13.94 4.28
CA GLN A 38 -5.42 12.54 3.90
C GLN A 38 -6.87 12.13 4.17
N LYS A 39 -7.44 12.58 5.30
CA LYS A 39 -8.85 12.36 5.64
C LYS A 39 -9.76 13.08 4.65
N ASP A 40 -9.43 14.31 4.31
CA ASP A 40 -10.18 15.13 3.35
C ASP A 40 -10.17 14.48 1.95
N GLU A 41 -9.02 13.97 1.51
CA GLU A 41 -8.91 13.27 0.23
C GLU A 41 -9.69 11.94 0.22
N LEU A 42 -9.69 11.19 1.33
CA LEU A 42 -10.52 9.99 1.47
C LEU A 42 -12.01 10.33 1.39
N ALA A 43 -12.45 11.39 2.07
CA ALA A 43 -13.82 11.86 2.02
C ALA A 43 -14.22 12.28 0.59
N ARG A 44 -13.36 13.02 -0.10
CA ARG A 44 -13.57 13.45 -1.49
C ARG A 44 -13.71 12.26 -2.44
N ARG A 45 -12.82 11.27 -2.36
CA ARG A 45 -12.87 10.05 -3.19
C ARG A 45 -14.12 9.22 -2.93
N LYS A 46 -14.51 9.08 -1.66
CA LYS A 46 -15.73 8.37 -1.28
C LYS A 46 -16.97 9.04 -1.85
N ALA A 47 -17.09 10.37 -1.71
CA ALA A 47 -18.20 11.12 -2.29
C ALA A 47 -18.25 11.00 -3.82
N HIS A 48 -17.10 11.08 -4.49
CA HIS A 48 -17.00 10.88 -5.93
C HIS A 48 -17.50 9.50 -6.37
N LEU A 49 -17.10 8.44 -5.67
CA LEU A 49 -17.53 7.07 -5.96
C LEU A 49 -19.05 6.89 -5.77
N LEU A 50 -19.62 7.45 -4.70
CA LEU A 50 -21.07 7.38 -4.46
C LEU A 50 -21.87 8.07 -5.56
N ASN A 51 -21.39 9.24 -6.02
CA ASN A 51 -22.05 10.00 -7.09
C ASN A 51 -21.77 9.42 -8.49
N ASN A 52 -20.68 8.68 -8.65
CA ASN A 52 -20.25 8.09 -9.93
C ASN A 52 -19.80 6.64 -9.71
N PRO A 53 -20.71 5.67 -9.55
CA PRO A 53 -20.34 4.28 -9.24
C PRO A 53 -19.43 3.62 -10.29
N GLY A 54 -19.49 4.07 -11.54
CA GLY A 54 -18.61 3.60 -12.63
C GLY A 54 -17.18 4.15 -12.61
N SER A 55 -16.86 5.06 -11.68
CA SER A 55 -15.53 5.69 -11.59
C SER A 55 -14.45 4.82 -10.95
N ALA A 56 -14.83 3.66 -10.39
CA ALA A 56 -13.89 2.71 -9.81
C ALA A 56 -13.97 1.35 -10.51
N LEU A 57 -12.85 0.65 -10.49
CA LEU A 57 -12.76 -0.75 -10.90
C LEU A 57 -12.86 -1.64 -9.66
N SER A 58 -13.49 -2.80 -9.82
CA SER A 58 -13.40 -3.84 -8.79
C SER A 58 -11.96 -4.34 -8.68
N TRP A 59 -11.59 -4.85 -7.50
CA TRP A 59 -10.26 -5.41 -7.28
C TRP A 59 -9.92 -6.53 -8.27
N GLU A 60 -10.90 -7.37 -8.62
CA GLU A 60 -10.74 -8.40 -9.65
C GLU A 60 -10.41 -7.82 -11.03
N LYS A 61 -11.07 -6.73 -11.44
CA LYS A 61 -10.76 -6.05 -12.71
C LYS A 61 -9.37 -5.45 -12.70
N VAL A 62 -8.95 -4.83 -11.58
CA VAL A 62 -7.59 -4.30 -11.43
C VAL A 62 -6.55 -5.42 -11.54
N LYS A 63 -6.72 -6.51 -10.79
CA LYS A 63 -5.82 -7.68 -10.86
C LYS A 63 -5.74 -8.26 -12.28
N SER A 64 -6.89 -8.41 -12.95
CA SER A 64 -6.95 -8.87 -14.33
C SER A 64 -6.15 -7.96 -15.25
N PHE A 65 -6.33 -6.63 -15.18
CA PHE A 65 -5.58 -5.69 -16.01
C PHE A 65 -4.07 -5.76 -15.78
N VAL A 66 -3.62 -5.82 -14.52
CA VAL A 66 -2.18 -5.89 -14.20
C VAL A 66 -1.58 -7.19 -14.76
N ARG A 67 -2.23 -8.33 -14.56
CA ARG A 67 -1.78 -9.63 -15.09
C ARG A 67 -1.75 -9.65 -16.62
N SER A 68 -2.80 -9.17 -17.26
CA SER A 68 -2.86 -9.07 -18.73
C SER A 68 -1.80 -8.14 -19.31
N ARG A 69 -1.39 -7.08 -18.59
CA ARG A 69 -0.31 -6.18 -19.00
C ARG A 69 1.08 -6.80 -18.87
N HIS A 70 1.25 -7.76 -17.96
CA HIS A 70 2.52 -8.43 -17.70
C HIS A 70 2.62 -9.85 -18.27
N GLY A 71 1.60 -10.34 -18.99
CA GLY A 71 1.63 -11.64 -19.67
C GLY A 71 1.82 -12.85 -18.73
N ILE A 72 1.37 -12.73 -17.47
CA ILE A 72 1.34 -13.82 -16.48
C ILE A 72 -0.09 -14.30 -16.30
#